data_AF-A0A4U9XL74-F1
#
_entry.id   AF-A0A4U9XL74-F1
#
_cell.length_a   1.000
_cell.length_b   1.000
_cell.length_c   1.000
_cell.angle_alpha   90.00
_cell.angle_beta   90.00
_cell.angle_gamma   90.00
#
_symmetry.space_group_name_H-M   'P 1'
#
loop_
_entity.id
_entity.type
_entity.pdbx_description
1 polymer ?
#
loop_
_entity_poly.entity_id
_entity_poly.type
_entity_poly.pdbx_seq_one_letter_code
_entity_poly.pdbx_strand_id
1 'polypeptide(L)'
;MKKTCAICGKTFEATSNRATYCSEECRKIGVAEKQKLLMRKKRKEEKERKEAELKTNIVNSTKPKKIRDIEKYYQKKKQELLENEKQFGYVGRILIEGIDIHDPDFEKLIMEKIK
;
A
#
# COMPACT_ATOMS: atom_id res chain seq x y z
N MET A 1 35.97 -28.01 23.23
CA MET A 1 35.95 -27.89 21.75
C MET A 1 36.56 -26.54 21.37
N LYS A 2 37.44 -26.49 20.37
CA LYS A 2 38.02 -25.22 19.91
C LYS A 2 37.05 -24.54 18.94
N LYS A 3 36.78 -23.26 19.16
CA LYS A 3 35.88 -22.43 18.32
C LYS A 3 36.49 -21.07 18.03
N THR A 4 36.06 -20.44 16.96
CA THR A 4 36.45 -19.06 16.60
C THR A 4 35.46 -18.06 17.17
N CYS A 5 35.97 -16.96 17.73
CA CYS A 5 35.15 -15.87 18.24
C CYS A 5 34.57 -15.03 17.09
N ALA A 6 33.26 -14.76 17.13
CA ALA A 6 32.59 -13.97 16.09
C ALA A 6 33.01 -12.48 16.02
N ILE A 7 33.65 -11.95 17.06
CA ILE A 7 34.07 -10.53 17.12
C ILE A 7 35.55 -10.35 16.81
N CYS A 8 36.42 -11.12 17.48
CA CYS A 8 37.87 -10.95 17.36
C CYS A 8 38.57 -12.01 16.51
N GLY A 9 37.83 -13.03 16.01
CA GLY A 9 38.37 -14.10 15.16
C GLY A 9 39.28 -15.11 15.87
N LYS A 10 39.67 -14.89 17.12
CA LYS A 10 40.59 -15.77 17.87
C LYS A 10 39.94 -17.12 18.19
N THR A 11 40.75 -18.17 18.14
CA THR A 11 40.37 -19.51 18.61
C THR A 11 40.38 -19.58 20.14
N PHE A 12 39.30 -20.06 20.73
CA PHE A 12 39.16 -20.23 22.18
C PHE A 12 38.58 -21.61 22.53
N GLU A 13 38.79 -22.03 23.76
CA GLU A 13 38.19 -23.26 24.29
C GLU A 13 36.76 -22.97 24.75
N ALA A 14 35.80 -23.49 23.98
CA ALA A 14 34.40 -23.31 24.27
C ALA A 14 33.95 -24.23 25.40
N THR A 15 33.35 -23.65 26.44
CA THR A 15 32.68 -24.35 27.55
C THR A 15 31.40 -25.07 27.10
N SER A 16 30.76 -24.61 26.01
CA SER A 16 29.51 -25.15 25.49
C SER A 16 29.43 -25.07 23.97
N ASN A 17 28.66 -25.97 23.35
CA ASN A 17 28.32 -25.92 21.93
C ASN A 17 27.58 -24.64 21.52
N ARG A 18 27.02 -23.87 22.46
CA ARG A 18 26.40 -22.57 22.17
C ARG A 18 27.34 -21.37 22.32
N ALA A 19 28.57 -21.57 22.80
CA ALA A 19 29.52 -20.47 22.96
C ALA A 19 29.96 -19.93 21.59
N THR A 20 29.84 -18.63 21.40
CA THR A 20 30.16 -17.86 20.18
C THR A 20 31.26 -16.82 20.37
N TYR A 21 31.57 -16.48 21.62
CA TYR A 21 32.52 -15.41 21.97
C TYR A 21 33.58 -15.93 22.93
N CYS A 22 34.82 -15.45 22.80
CA CYS A 22 35.94 -15.88 23.63
C CYS A 22 36.00 -15.19 25.01
N SER A 23 35.32 -14.05 25.17
CA SER A 23 35.31 -13.27 26.41
C SER A 23 34.00 -12.50 26.57
N GLU A 24 33.72 -12.05 27.78
CA GLU A 24 32.54 -11.24 28.09
C GLU A 24 32.56 -9.90 27.34
N GLU A 25 33.75 -9.32 27.13
CA GLU A 25 33.91 -8.10 26.32
C GLU A 25 33.49 -8.30 24.86
N CYS A 26 33.92 -9.41 24.24
CA CYS A 26 33.48 -9.76 22.88
C CYS A 26 31.96 -10.00 22.84
N ARG A 27 31.40 -10.61 23.89
CA ARG A 27 29.95 -10.82 23.98
C ARG A 27 29.19 -9.49 24.06
N LYS A 28 29.64 -8.53 24.87
CA LYS A 28 29.02 -7.20 24.98
C LYS A 28 29.02 -6.48 23.63
N ILE A 29 30.14 -6.51 22.89
CA ILE A 29 30.24 -5.92 21.55
C ILE A 29 29.23 -6.57 20.60
N GLY A 30 29.19 -7.90 20.53
CA GLY A 30 28.27 -8.61 19.64
C GLY A 30 26.79 -8.36 19.97
N VAL A 31 26.45 -8.26 21.26
CA VAL A 31 25.09 -7.90 21.68
C VAL A 31 24.75 -6.46 21.29
N ALA A 32 25.67 -5.51 21.50
CA ALA A 32 25.48 -4.11 21.15
C ALA A 32 25.30 -3.91 19.63
N GLU A 33 26.11 -4.58 18.81
CA GLU A 33 25.99 -4.53 17.35
C GLU A 33 24.67 -5.13 16.88
N LYS A 34 24.30 -6.31 17.39
CA LYS A 34 23.01 -6.94 17.09
C LYS A 34 21.85 -6.02 17.46
N GLN A 35 21.90 -5.40 18.64
CA GLN A 35 20.87 -4.47 19.09
C GLN A 35 20.78 -3.25 18.16
N LYS A 36 21.91 -2.70 17.72
CA LYS A 36 21.97 -1.57 16.77
C LYS A 36 21.34 -1.92 15.43
N LEU A 37 21.60 -3.12 14.90
CA LEU A 37 20.97 -3.62 13.66
C LEU A 37 19.46 -3.79 13.82
N LEU A 38 19.00 -4.38 14.92
CA LEU A 38 17.58 -4.53 15.21
C LEU A 38 16.86 -3.18 15.30
N MET A 39 17.46 -2.21 16.00
CA MET A 39 16.90 -0.85 16.12
C MET A 39 16.85 -0.13 14.76
N ARG A 40 17.88 -0.29 13.91
CA ARG A 40 17.88 0.26 12.54
C ARG A 40 16.73 -0.32 11.70
N LYS A 41 16.51 -1.64 11.79
CA LYS A 41 15.42 -2.32 11.08
C LYS A 41 14.05 -1.81 11.53
N LYS A 42 13.81 -1.73 12.85
CA LYS A 42 12.56 -1.19 13.42
C LYS A 42 12.27 0.24 12.98
N ARG A 43 13.29 1.11 12.93
CA ARG A 43 13.13 2.50 12.45
C ARG A 43 12.74 2.56 10.97
N LYS A 44 13.32 1.68 10.13
CA LYS A 44 12.97 1.57 8.72
C LYS A 44 11.53 1.10 8.54
N GLU A 45 11.14 0.03 9.23
CA GLU A 45 9.77 -0.50 9.23
C GLU A 45 8.75 0.54 9.72
N GLU A 46 9.09 1.33 10.75
CA GLU A 46 8.23 2.42 11.22
C GLU A 46 8.08 3.55 10.20
N LYS A 47 9.16 3.93 9.52
CA LYS A 47 9.11 4.94 8.45
C LYS A 47 8.23 4.46 7.29
N GLU A 48 8.41 3.22 6.85
CA GLU A 48 7.61 2.60 5.80
C GLU A 48 6.14 2.52 6.19
N ARG A 49 5.83 2.16 7.44
CA ARG A 49 4.45 2.15 7.97
C ARG A 49 3.82 3.55 7.93
N LYS A 50 4.52 4.58 8.42
CA LYS A 50 4.03 5.97 8.40
C LYS A 50 3.83 6.48 6.96
N GLU A 51 4.73 6.11 6.05
CA GLU A 51 4.60 6.48 4.64
C GLU A 51 3.40 5.79 3.97
N ALA A 52 3.17 4.51 4.27
CA ALA A 52 1.99 3.77 3.79
C ALA A 52 0.69 4.39 4.34
N GLU A 53 0.66 4.73 5.63
CA GLU A 53 -0.47 5.40 6.27
C GLU A 53 -0.78 6.76 5.61
N LEU A 54 0.26 7.57 5.35
CA LEU A 54 0.10 8.83 4.62
C LEU A 54 -0.46 8.61 3.21
N LYS A 55 0.02 7.61 2.48
CA LYS A 55 -0.51 7.25 1.14
C LYS A 55 -2.00 6.88 1.20
N THR A 56 -2.42 6.09 2.19
CA THR A 56 -3.84 5.75 2.36
C THR A 56 -4.71 6.96 2.71
N ASN A 57 -4.18 7.88 3.51
CA ASN A 57 -4.89 9.12 3.86
C ASN A 57 -5.00 10.07 2.66
N ILE A 58 -4.03 10.10 1.74
CA ILE A 58 -4.15 10.83 0.46
C ILE A 58 -5.31 10.27 -0.36
N VAL A 59 -5.40 8.95 -0.54
CA VAL A 59 -6.52 8.31 -1.26
C VAL A 59 -7.86 8.62 -0.58
N ASN A 60 -7.93 8.58 0.75
CA ASN A 60 -9.16 8.91 1.49
C ASN A 60 -9.49 10.41 1.50
N SER A 61 -8.51 11.30 1.32
CA SER A 61 -8.72 12.75 1.16
C SER A 61 -9.17 13.15 -0.24
N THR A 62 -9.06 12.24 -1.23
CA THR A 62 -9.77 12.37 -2.51
C THR A 62 -11.26 12.04 -2.40
N LYS A 63 -11.91 12.40 -1.28
CA LYS A 63 -13.37 12.53 -1.27
C LYS A 63 -13.75 13.40 -2.47
N PRO A 64 -14.66 12.96 -3.35
CA PRO A 64 -14.99 13.70 -4.55
C PRO A 64 -15.40 15.11 -4.14
N LYS A 65 -14.67 16.11 -4.63
CA LYS A 65 -15.07 17.52 -4.53
C LYS A 65 -16.51 17.61 -5.06
N LYS A 66 -17.35 18.47 -4.47
CA LYS A 66 -18.70 18.76 -5.00
C LYS A 66 -18.62 18.85 -6.53
N ILE A 67 -19.45 18.06 -7.22
CA ILE A 67 -19.47 17.98 -8.68
C ILE A 67 -19.66 19.41 -9.20
N ARG A 68 -18.60 19.98 -9.78
CA ARG A 68 -18.61 21.37 -10.30
C ARG A 68 -19.36 21.47 -11.62
N ASP A 69 -19.41 20.35 -12.35
CA ASP A 69 -19.93 20.27 -13.71
C ASP A 69 -20.74 18.97 -13.83
N ILE A 70 -22.07 19.13 -13.88
CA ILE A 70 -23.03 18.04 -13.85
C ILE A 70 -22.97 17.23 -15.16
N GLU A 71 -22.77 17.90 -16.29
CA GLU A 71 -22.68 17.28 -17.62
C GLU A 71 -21.50 16.31 -17.68
N LYS A 72 -20.32 16.79 -17.26
CA LYS A 72 -19.09 15.99 -17.20
C LYS A 72 -19.22 14.78 -16.28
N TYR A 73 -20.02 14.86 -15.22
CA TYR A 73 -20.29 13.73 -14.34
C TYR A 73 -21.05 12.62 -15.06
N TYR A 74 -22.12 12.95 -15.79
CA TYR A 74 -22.89 11.96 -16.53
C TYR A 74 -22.16 11.38 -17.73
N GLN A 75 -21.34 12.18 -18.42
CA GLN A 75 -20.43 11.70 -19.47
C GLN A 75 -19.47 10.63 -18.95
N LYS A 76 -18.79 10.91 -17.83
CA LYS A 76 -17.87 9.96 -17.20
C LYS A 76 -18.59 8.69 -16.74
N LYS A 77 -19.78 8.85 -16.14
CA LYS A 77 -20.62 7.73 -15.70
C LYS A 77 -21.06 6.86 -16.88
N LYS A 78 -21.41 7.45 -18.03
CA LYS A 78 -21.70 6.73 -19.28
C LYS A 78 -20.52 5.91 -19.75
N GLN A 79 -19.33 6.51 -19.80
CA GLN A 79 -18.10 5.81 -20.20
C GLN A 79 -17.78 4.62 -19.29
N GLU A 80 -17.81 4.81 -17.97
CA GLU A 80 -17.48 3.76 -17.00
C GLU A 80 -18.41 2.55 -17.10
N LEU A 81 -19.71 2.78 -17.31
CA LEU A 81 -20.70 1.71 -17.43
C LEU A 81 -20.55 0.96 -18.75
N LEU A 82 -20.30 1.66 -19.86
CA LEU A 82 -20.03 1.03 -21.16
C LEU A 82 -18.71 0.24 -21.15
N GLU A 83 -17.67 0.76 -20.48
CA GLU A 83 -16.40 0.06 -20.30
C GLU A 83 -16.56 -1.21 -19.47
N ASN A 84 -17.39 -1.17 -18.42
CA ASN A 84 -17.73 -2.34 -17.62
C ASN A 84 -18.46 -3.40 -18.43
N GLU A 85 -19.51 -3.03 -19.16
CA GLU A 85 -20.25 -3.91 -20.06
C GLU A 85 -19.32 -4.58 -21.08
N LYS A 86 -18.41 -3.81 -21.68
CA LYS A 86 -17.39 -4.32 -22.60
C LYS A 86 -16.41 -5.27 -21.92
N GLN A 87 -15.96 -4.95 -20.70
CA GLN A 87 -15.00 -5.76 -19.94
C GLN A 87 -15.59 -7.13 -19.57
N PHE A 88 -16.85 -7.16 -19.16
CA PHE A 88 -17.53 -8.38 -18.72
C PHE A 88 -18.33 -9.07 -19.82
N GLY A 89 -18.41 -8.47 -21.02
CA GLY A 89 -19.03 -9.05 -22.20
C GLY A 89 -20.56 -9.18 -22.09
N TYR A 90 -21.21 -8.28 -21.36
CA TYR A 90 -22.67 -8.24 -21.24
C TYR A 90 -23.21 -6.88 -21.68
N VAL A 91 -24.47 -6.86 -22.15
CA VAL A 91 -25.21 -5.62 -22.39
C VAL A 91 -26.39 -5.60 -21.44
N GLY A 92 -26.35 -4.69 -20.46
CA GLY A 92 -27.42 -4.51 -19.49
C GLY A 92 -28.37 -3.42 -19.93
N ARG A 93 -29.63 -3.49 -19.49
CA ARG A 93 -30.53 -2.33 -19.54
C ARG A 93 -30.26 -1.44 -18.34
N ILE A 94 -29.38 -0.46 -18.50
CA ILE A 94 -29.01 0.48 -17.45
C ILE A 94 -29.80 1.78 -17.66
N LEU A 95 -30.72 2.05 -16.73
CA LEU A 95 -31.50 3.29 -16.72
C LEU A 95 -30.91 4.24 -15.68
N ILE A 96 -30.51 5.44 -16.10
CA ILE A 96 -30.10 6.52 -15.20
C ILE A 96 -31.18 7.58 -15.26
N GLU A 97 -31.78 7.90 -14.10
CA GLU A 97 -32.94 8.81 -14.03
C GLU A 97 -34.06 8.43 -15.03
N GLY A 98 -34.23 7.13 -15.33
CA GLY A 98 -35.23 6.64 -16.29
C GLY A 98 -34.86 6.78 -17.78
N ILE A 99 -33.65 7.22 -18.11
CA ILE A 99 -33.14 7.30 -19.49
C ILE A 99 -32.13 6.17 -19.69
N ASP A 100 -32.21 5.48 -20.83
CA ASP A 100 -31.29 4.39 -21.17
C ASP A 100 -29.90 4.94 -21.52
N ILE A 101 -28.87 4.33 -20.94
CA ILE A 101 -27.48 4.73 -21.14
C ILE A 101 -27.00 4.55 -22.59
N HIS A 102 -27.63 3.61 -23.32
CA HIS A 102 -27.36 3.31 -24.72
C HIS A 102 -28.08 4.27 -25.67
N ASP A 103 -28.91 5.18 -25.16
CA ASP A 103 -29.58 6.20 -25.96
C ASP A 103 -28.53 7.16 -26.58
N PRO A 104 -28.59 7.43 -27.91
CA PRO A 104 -27.73 8.40 -28.57
C PRO A 104 -27.82 9.81 -27.97
N ASP A 105 -28.99 10.21 -27.47
CA ASP A 105 -29.25 11.53 -26.89
C ASP A 105 -29.25 11.53 -25.35
N PHE A 106 -28.75 10.46 -24.72
CA PHE A 106 -28.66 10.30 -23.26
C PHE A 106 -28.20 11.57 -22.52
N GLU A 107 -27.12 12.20 -22.99
CA GLU A 107 -26.54 13.38 -22.34
C GLU A 107 -27.50 14.57 -22.37
N LYS A 108 -28.17 14.83 -23.50
CA LYS A 108 -29.12 15.94 -23.64
C LYS A 108 -30.35 15.71 -22.77
N LEU A 109 -30.92 14.51 -22.83
CA LEU A 109 -32.12 14.14 -22.07
C LEU A 109 -31.88 14.21 -20.56
N ILE A 110 -30.70 13.80 -20.09
CA ILE A 110 -30.32 13.92 -18.68
C ILE A 110 -30.16 15.39 -18.27
N MET A 111 -29.53 16.21 -19.11
CA MET A 111 -29.33 17.63 -18.81
C MET A 111 -30.64 18.42 -18.80
N GLU A 112 -31.60 18.07 -19.66
CA GLU A 112 -32.96 18.64 -19.65
C GLU A 112 -33.73 18.27 -18.38
N LYS A 113 -33.52 17.04 -17.86
CA LYS A 113 -34.23 16.53 -16.69
C LYS A 113 -33.72 17.09 -15.35
N ILE A 114 -32.46 17.53 -15.30
CA ILE A 114 -31.82 18.03 -14.07
C ILE A 114 -31.98 19.54 -13.90
N LYS A 115 -32.34 20.25 -14.98
CA LYS A 115 -32.60 21.69 -14.98
C LYS A 115 -33.96 22.02 -14.36
#